data_AF-A0AAV1QEY6-F1
#
_entry.id   AF-A0AAV1QEY6-F1
#
_cell.length_a   1.000
_cell.length_b   1.000
_cell.length_c   1.000
_cell.angle_alpha   90.00
_cell.angle_beta   90.00
_cell.angle_gamma   90.00
#
_symmetry.space_group_name_H-M   'P 1'
#
loop_
_entity.id
_entity.type
_entity.pdbx_description
1 polymer ?
#
loop_
_entity_poly.entity_id
_entity_poly.type
_entity_poly.pdbx_seq_one_letter_code
_entity_poly.pdbx_strand_id
1 'polypeptide(L)'
;MCRTVWMWLLILAVLSLSSESEGERKIPPCCTKSSNARVTKPIKECHELKPRTNCYVHAFLIVTQDNKQYCVKPNAPWLKRLINEGNLKCPPIT
;
A
#
# COMPACT_ATOMS: atom_id res chain seq x y z
N MET A 1 21.91 -46.90 -8.84
CA MET A 1 21.68 -45.62 -9.55
C MET A 1 20.43 -44.85 -9.05
N CYS A 2 20.03 -44.96 -7.77
CA CYS A 2 18.81 -44.28 -7.25
C CYS A 2 19.05 -43.19 -6.21
N ARG A 3 20.29 -42.99 -5.74
CA ARG A 3 20.61 -42.04 -4.65
C ARG A 3 20.91 -40.61 -5.14
N THR A 4 21.43 -40.47 -6.35
CA THR A 4 21.75 -39.16 -6.95
C THR A 4 20.49 -38.46 -7.45
N VAL A 5 19.54 -39.18 -8.04
CA VAL A 5 18.26 -38.62 -8.51
C VAL A 5 17.46 -38.00 -7.35
N TRP A 6 17.46 -38.68 -6.20
CA TRP A 6 16.77 -38.17 -5.01
C TRP A 6 17.41 -36.90 -4.44
N MET A 7 18.74 -36.82 -4.47
CA MET A 7 19.46 -35.62 -4.05
C MET A 7 19.17 -34.41 -4.95
N TRP A 8 19.02 -34.63 -6.25
CA TRP A 8 18.69 -33.54 -7.20
C TRP A 8 17.26 -33.03 -7.02
N LEU A 9 16.31 -33.90 -6.65
CA LEU A 9 14.93 -33.52 -6.35
C LEU A 9 14.82 -32.61 -5.13
N LEU A 10 15.67 -32.79 -4.10
CA LEU A 10 15.65 -31.95 -2.90
C LEU A 10 16.13 -30.52 -3.18
N ILE A 11 17.09 -30.35 -4.09
CA ILE A 11 17.67 -29.03 -4.43
C ILE A 11 16.66 -28.16 -5.21
N LEU A 12 15.82 -28.76 -6.07
CA LEU A 12 14.78 -28.06 -6.83
C LEU A 12 13.66 -27.47 -5.95
N ALA A 13 13.32 -28.13 -4.85
CA ALA A 13 12.26 -27.65 -3.95
C ALA A 13 12.66 -26.35 -3.20
N VAL A 14 13.94 -26.21 -2.83
CA VAL A 14 14.42 -25.04 -2.07
C VAL A 14 14.41 -23.76 -2.92
N LEU A 15 14.64 -23.89 -4.23
CA LEU A 15 14.63 -22.76 -5.17
C LEU A 15 13.23 -22.19 -5.44
N SER A 16 12.17 -22.87 -5.02
CA SER A 16 10.79 -22.41 -5.21
C SER A 16 10.31 -21.43 -4.12
N LEU A 17 11.14 -21.17 -3.10
CA LEU A 17 10.79 -20.30 -1.97
C LEU A 17 11.36 -18.88 -2.14
N SER A 18 11.25 -18.30 -3.32
CA SER A 18 11.43 -16.85 -3.48
C SER A 18 10.11 -16.15 -3.13
N SER A 19 9.94 -15.82 -1.85
CA SER A 19 8.97 -14.80 -1.45
C SER A 19 9.46 -13.45 -1.99
N GLU A 20 9.09 -13.16 -3.23
CA GLU A 20 9.18 -11.83 -3.82
C GLU A 20 8.10 -10.95 -3.17
N SER A 21 8.52 -10.13 -2.23
CA SER A 21 7.96 -8.82 -1.96
C SER A 21 9.00 -8.04 -1.18
N GLU A 22 10.10 -7.74 -1.86
CA GLU A 22 10.87 -6.54 -1.53
C GLU A 22 10.00 -5.34 -1.91
N GLY A 23 8.97 -5.10 -1.10
CA GLY A 23 8.34 -3.80 -1.05
C GLY A 23 9.40 -2.84 -0.56
N GLU A 24 10.19 -2.30 -1.50
CA GLU A 24 11.08 -1.18 -1.26
C GLU A 24 10.24 -0.16 -0.50
N ARG A 25 10.47 -0.06 0.81
CA ARG A 25 9.75 0.87 1.68
C ARG A 25 10.27 2.26 1.33
N LYS A 26 9.86 2.78 0.17
CA LYS A 26 9.88 4.21 -0.11
C LYS A 26 9.06 4.81 1.02
N ILE A 27 9.78 5.41 1.97
CA ILE A 27 9.19 6.19 3.04
C ILE A 27 8.16 7.07 2.36
N PRO A 28 6.86 6.85 2.63
CA PRO A 28 5.83 7.50 1.86
C PRO A 28 5.93 9.01 2.10
N PRO A 29 5.65 9.83 1.08
CA PRO A 29 5.70 11.26 1.22
C PRO A 29 4.80 11.70 2.38
N CYS A 30 5.37 12.49 3.29
CA CYS A 30 4.59 13.05 4.37
C CYS A 30 3.60 14.09 3.81
N CYS A 31 2.34 13.99 4.20
CA CYS A 31 1.36 15.02 3.88
C CYS A 31 1.62 16.27 4.73
N THR A 32 1.99 17.39 4.11
CA THR A 32 2.09 18.68 4.81
C THR A 32 0.72 19.33 4.98
N LYS A 33 -0.19 19.07 4.03
CA LYS A 33 -1.58 19.56 4.02
C LYS A 33 -2.51 18.45 3.54
N SER A 34 -3.74 18.43 4.04
CA SER A 34 -4.77 17.48 3.62
C SER A 34 -6.09 18.22 3.31
N SER A 35 -6.86 17.69 2.36
CA SER A 35 -8.11 18.29 1.89
C SER A 35 -9.31 17.38 2.13
N ASN A 36 -10.50 17.98 2.24
CA ASN A 36 -11.77 17.25 2.21
C ASN A 36 -12.32 17.07 0.79
N ALA A 37 -11.71 17.74 -0.20
CA ALA A 37 -12.15 17.70 -1.59
C ALA A 37 -12.20 16.26 -2.12
N ARG A 38 -13.24 15.96 -2.89
CA ARG A 38 -13.37 14.66 -3.55
C ARG A 38 -12.37 14.55 -4.69
N VAL A 39 -11.62 13.46 -4.71
CA VAL A 39 -10.81 13.07 -5.87
C VAL A 39 -11.78 12.52 -6.92
N THR A 40 -11.91 13.21 -8.05
CA THR A 40 -12.81 12.82 -9.16
C THR A 40 -12.18 11.82 -10.12
N LYS A 41 -10.86 11.69 -10.08
CA LYS A 41 -10.09 10.76 -10.90
C LYS A 41 -10.17 9.34 -10.32
N PRO A 42 -10.10 8.30 -11.17
CA PRO A 42 -10.11 6.92 -10.71
C PRO A 42 -8.94 6.65 -9.76
N ILE A 43 -9.26 6.04 -8.63
CA ILE A 43 -8.29 5.70 -7.59
C ILE A 43 -7.56 4.42 -8.01
N LYS A 44 -6.24 4.47 -7.99
CA LYS A 44 -5.34 3.35 -8.24
C LYS A 44 -4.94 2.70 -6.91
N GLU A 45 -4.50 3.50 -5.94
CA GLU A 45 -4.02 3.03 -4.64
C GLU A 45 -4.52 3.97 -3.53
N CYS A 46 -4.73 3.41 -2.34
CA CYS A 46 -5.05 4.18 -1.14
C CYS A 46 -4.22 3.67 0.03
N HIS A 47 -3.72 4.58 0.85
CA HIS A 47 -2.98 4.22 2.05
C HIS A 47 -3.30 5.15 3.21
N GLU A 48 -3.34 4.60 4.43
CA GLU A 48 -3.45 5.40 5.65
C GLU A 48 -2.06 5.86 6.11
N LEU A 49 -1.90 7.17 6.26
CA LEU A 49 -0.73 7.83 6.82
C LEU A 49 -1.00 8.22 8.26
N LYS A 50 -0.61 7.35 9.19
CA LYS A 50 -0.69 7.66 10.62
C LYS A 50 0.40 8.66 11.02
N PRO A 51 0.13 9.54 12.01
CA PRO A 51 1.15 10.42 12.55
C PRO A 51 2.37 9.64 13.05
N ARG A 52 3.56 10.11 12.69
CA ARG A 52 4.86 9.56 13.12
C ARG A 52 5.88 10.69 13.31
N THR A 53 7.07 10.36 13.83
CA THR A 53 8.18 11.32 13.96
C THR A 53 8.44 12.03 12.63
N ASN A 54 8.49 13.36 12.64
CA ASN A 54 8.64 14.22 11.46
C ASN A 54 7.49 14.14 10.42
N CYS A 55 6.35 13.54 10.77
CA CYS A 55 5.15 13.55 9.94
C CYS A 55 3.87 13.51 10.81
N TYR A 56 3.42 14.68 11.23
CA TYR A 56 2.39 14.81 12.27
C TYR A 56 0.95 14.78 11.73
N VAL A 57 0.75 14.89 10.42
CA VAL A 57 -0.58 14.98 9.81
C VAL A 57 -1.13 13.57 9.58
N HIS A 58 -2.25 13.25 10.23
CA HIS A 58 -3.06 12.08 9.89
C HIS A 58 -3.80 12.33 8.58
N ALA A 59 -3.55 11.52 7.57
CA ALA A 59 -4.18 11.64 6.25
C ALA A 59 -4.31 10.29 5.56
N PHE A 60 -5.10 10.25 4.49
CA PHE A 60 -5.13 9.16 3.53
C PHE A 60 -4.45 9.62 2.25
N LEU A 61 -3.44 8.88 1.78
CA LEU A 61 -2.77 9.12 0.52
C LEU A 61 -3.51 8.38 -0.59
N ILE A 62 -4.12 9.13 -1.49
CA ILE A 62 -4.80 8.61 -2.67
C ILE A 62 -3.88 8.77 -3.88
N VAL A 63 -3.54 7.67 -4.54
CA VAL A 63 -2.85 7.66 -5.83
C VAL A 63 -3.89 7.40 -6.91
N THR A 64 -3.93 8.26 -7.92
CA THR A 64 -4.83 8.12 -9.07
C THR A 64 -4.17 7.33 -10.20
N GLN A 65 -4.96 6.85 -11.17
CA GLN A 65 -4.44 6.15 -12.36
C GLN A 65 -3.41 6.99 -13.13
N ASP A 66 -3.57 8.32 -13.14
CA ASP A 66 -2.61 9.26 -13.71
C ASP A 66 -1.34 9.46 -12.83
N ASN A 67 -1.12 8.61 -11.81
CA ASN A 67 -0.05 8.68 -10.80
C ASN A 67 0.02 10.00 -9.99
N LYS A 68 -1.05 10.80 -9.99
CA LYS A 68 -1.15 11.97 -9.11
C LYS A 68 -1.53 11.54 -7.69
N GLN A 69 -0.89 12.18 -6.71
CA GLN A 69 -1.09 11.91 -5.29
C GLN A 69 -1.91 13.01 -4.61
N TYR A 70 -2.82 12.61 -3.75
CA TYR A 70 -3.68 13.53 -2.99
C TYR A 70 -3.74 13.12 -1.52
N CYS A 71 -3.50 14.07 -0.63
CA CYS A 71 -3.67 13.90 0.81
C CYS A 71 -5.11 14.27 1.21
N VAL A 72 -5.87 13.28 1.67
CA VAL A 72 -7.27 13.45 2.06
C VAL A 72 -7.40 13.35 3.58
N LYS A 73 -8.22 14.22 4.18
CA LYS A 73 -8.46 14.16 5.62
C LYS A 73 -9.25 12.89 6.01
N PRO A 74 -8.97 12.30 7.19
CA PRO A 74 -9.72 11.15 7.70
C PRO A 74 -11.22 11.39 7.85
N ASN A 75 -11.64 12.66 8.05
CA ASN A 75 -13.03 13.04 8.23
C ASN A 75 -13.78 13.39 6.93
N ALA A 76 -13.16 13.25 5.76
CA ALA A 76 -13.82 13.48 4.48
C ALA A 76 -15.00 12.50 4.29
N PRO A 77 -16.27 12.96 4.19
CA PRO A 77 -17.44 12.08 4.20
C PRO A 77 -17.45 11.06 3.06
N TRP A 78 -17.01 11.48 1.87
CA TRP A 78 -16.96 10.61 0.70
C TRP A 78 -15.96 9.46 0.86
N LEU A 79 -14.82 9.74 1.51
CA LEU A 79 -13.77 8.75 1.72
C LEU A 79 -14.21 7.73 2.77
N LYS A 80 -14.74 8.20 3.89
CA LYS A 80 -15.33 7.33 4.94
C LYS A 80 -16.37 6.39 4.36
N ARG A 81 -17.26 6.90 3.51
CA ARG A 81 -18.29 6.09 2.86
C ARG A 81 -17.67 4.96 2.02
N LEU A 82 -16.70 5.27 1.16
CA LEU A 82 -16.04 4.26 0.33
C LEU A 82 -15.32 3.19 1.15
N ILE A 83 -14.67 3.59 2.25
CA ILE A 83 -13.98 2.64 3.15
C ILE A 83 -14.99 1.76 3.88
N ASN A 84 -16.06 2.34 4.43
CA ASN A 84 -17.07 1.61 5.19
C ASN A 84 -17.87 0.64 4.31
N GLU A 85 -18.14 1.01 3.06
CA GLU A 85 -18.79 0.15 2.07
C GLU A 85 -17.83 -0.93 1.51
N GLY A 86 -16.54 -0.88 1.85
CA GLY A 86 -15.53 -1.80 1.31
C GLY A 86 -15.13 -1.53 -0.14
N ASN A 87 -15.65 -0.46 -0.75
CA ASN A 87 -15.32 -0.01 -2.09
C ASN A 87 -13.88 0.53 -2.21
N LEU A 88 -13.24 0.86 -1.08
CA LEU A 88 -11.85 1.30 -1.04
C LEU A 88 -11.14 0.74 0.20
N LYS A 89 -10.03 0.02 -0.01
CA LYS A 89 -9.15 -0.46 1.06
C LYS A 89 -7.94 0.46 1.19
N CYS A 90 -7.65 0.91 2.40
CA CYS A 90 -6.57 1.84 2.69
C CYS A 90 -5.70 1.28 3.83
N PRO A 91 -4.79 0.33 3.56
CA PRO A 91 -3.90 -0.21 4.59
C PRO A 91 -2.96 0.88 5.13
N PRO A 92 -2.53 0.79 6.40
CA PRO A 92 -1.53 1.69 6.97
C PRO A 92 -0.18 1.50 6.28
N ILE A 93 0.52 2.58 6.01
CA ILE A 93 1.91 2.49 5.55
C ILE A 93 2.82 2.23 6.75
N THR A 94 3.56 1.13 6.70
CA THR A 94 4.43 0.63 7.78
C THR A 94 5.89 0.98 7.52
#